data_AF-A0A1R2ATN5-F1
#
_entry.id   AF-A0A1R2ATN5-F1
#
_cell.length_a   1.000
_cell.length_b   1.000
_cell.length_c   1.000
_cell.angle_alpha   90.00
_cell.angle_beta   90.00
_cell.angle_gamma   90.00
#
_symmetry.space_group_name_H-M   'P 1'
#
loop_
_entity.id
_entity.type
_entity.pdbx_description
1 polymer ?
#
loop_
_entity_poly.entity_id
_entity_poly.type
_entity_poly.pdbx_seq_one_letter_code
_entity_poly.pdbx_strand_id
1 'polypeptide(L)'
;MYFIFDVIENSTYTKKYFIYLIYLSIYSKSGFAHGDLKPENILISNDGIKIIDFALCTKIAQQDRKCIGTHQYLPPECRAKQNIDVIKSDLFLAGVVLFIMYIGCPPFQCTDSEDTLYSMIKAGEKDKFWGFFERRRPDKFFSQDFKTLIEGLLEFDPNKRMGHEQIKKNFWFQQNVDEEAVIQFITQKGQ
;
A
#
# COMPACT_ATOMS: atom_id res chain seq x y z
N MET A 1 -15.48 -0.88 16.04
CA MET A 1 -14.09 -0.91 15.52
C MET A 1 -13.95 -2.28 14.89
N TYR A 2 -13.70 -2.32 13.60
CA TYR A 2 -13.73 -3.54 12.81
C TYR A 2 -12.38 -3.73 12.13
N PHE A 3 -12.00 -4.99 11.89
CA PHE A 3 -10.83 -5.26 11.08
C PHE A 3 -11.15 -4.93 9.62
N ILE A 4 -10.12 -4.61 8.84
CA ILE A 4 -10.27 -4.19 7.46
C ILE A 4 -11.02 -5.23 6.60
N PHE A 5 -10.92 -6.52 6.94
CA PHE A 5 -11.64 -7.61 6.28
C PHE A 5 -13.16 -7.57 6.49
N ASP A 6 -13.64 -6.93 7.56
CA ASP A 6 -15.07 -6.86 7.89
C ASP A 6 -15.80 -5.72 7.13
N VAL A 7 -15.07 -4.84 6.44
CA VAL A 7 -15.59 -3.59 5.85
C VAL A 7 -15.57 -3.60 4.31
N ILE A 8 -15.00 -4.63 3.69
CA ILE A 8 -14.71 -4.70 2.24
C ILE A 8 -15.97 -4.63 1.37
N GLU A 9 -17.16 -4.92 1.93
CA GLU A 9 -18.43 -4.90 1.18
C GLU A 9 -18.98 -3.49 0.90
N ASN A 10 -18.42 -2.40 1.45
CA ASN A 10 -18.98 -1.04 1.31
C ASN A 10 -18.06 -0.06 0.54
N SER A 11 -18.30 0.07 -0.77
CA SER A 11 -17.39 0.70 -1.74
C SER A 11 -17.01 2.18 -1.50
N THR A 12 -17.84 2.97 -0.82
CA THR A 12 -17.59 4.39 -0.57
C THR A 12 -16.63 4.60 0.61
N TYR A 13 -16.76 3.78 1.65
CA TYR A 13 -15.93 3.86 2.85
C TYR A 13 -14.51 3.34 2.55
N THR A 14 -14.41 2.22 1.83
CA THR A 14 -13.13 1.60 1.46
C THR A 14 -12.21 2.57 0.73
N LYS A 15 -12.75 3.39 -0.19
CA LYS A 15 -11.97 4.39 -0.96
C LYS A 15 -11.45 5.54 -0.09
N LYS A 16 -12.32 6.19 0.68
CA LYS A 16 -11.96 7.32 1.57
C LYS A 16 -10.91 6.92 2.61
N TYR A 17 -11.03 5.71 3.14
CA TYR A 17 -10.13 5.15 4.13
C TYR A 17 -8.78 4.73 3.51
N PHE A 18 -8.79 4.09 2.35
CA PHE A 18 -7.59 3.73 1.61
C PHE A 18 -6.64 4.92 1.35
N ILE A 19 -7.21 6.08 1.04
CA ILE A 19 -6.50 7.33 0.75
C ILE A 19 -5.71 7.83 1.96
N TYR A 20 -6.30 7.67 3.15
CA TYR A 20 -5.67 8.03 4.40
C TYR A 20 -4.44 7.17 4.70
N LEU A 21 -4.47 5.88 4.35
CA LEU A 21 -3.34 4.96 4.54
C LEU A 21 -2.16 5.30 3.64
N ILE A 22 -2.44 5.48 2.33
CA ILE A 22 -1.42 5.96 1.42
C ILE A 22 -0.91 7.29 1.93
N TYR A 23 -1.78 8.26 2.22
CA TYR A 23 -1.35 9.56 2.73
C TYR A 23 -0.47 9.47 3.98
N LEU A 24 -0.83 8.68 5.00
CA LEU A 24 -0.02 8.51 6.20
C LEU A 24 1.32 7.82 5.95
N SER A 25 1.35 6.81 5.08
CA SER A 25 2.62 6.18 4.65
C SER A 25 3.49 7.15 3.83
N ILE A 26 2.85 8.09 3.14
CA ILE A 26 3.46 9.10 2.28
C ILE A 26 3.91 10.34 3.06
N TYR A 27 3.23 10.70 4.15
CA TYR A 27 3.40 11.97 4.83
C TYR A 27 4.66 11.95 5.69
N SER A 28 5.78 12.12 4.98
CA SER A 28 7.16 12.27 5.41
C SER A 28 7.39 13.34 6.47
N LYS A 29 6.42 14.22 6.76
CA LYS A 29 6.57 15.26 7.79
C LYS A 29 6.71 14.70 9.21
N SER A 30 6.27 13.47 9.47
CA SER A 30 6.57 12.83 10.76
C SER A 30 8.08 12.56 10.91
N GLY A 31 8.79 12.34 9.80
CA GLY A 31 10.19 11.91 9.78
C GLY A 31 10.38 10.41 10.06
N PHE A 32 9.29 9.63 10.09
CA PHE A 32 9.29 8.20 10.38
C PHE A 32 8.64 7.37 9.27
N ALA A 33 9.18 6.17 9.05
CA ALA A 33 8.54 5.08 8.32
C ALA A 33 8.02 4.03 9.33
N HIS A 34 6.92 3.35 9.01
CA HIS A 34 6.25 2.38 9.89
C HIS A 34 6.94 1.01 9.87
N GLY A 35 7.29 0.49 8.68
CA GLY A 35 8.03 -0.77 8.52
C GLY A 35 7.21 -2.06 8.68
N ASP A 36 5.92 -2.01 8.97
CA ASP A 36 5.04 -3.19 9.08
C ASP A 36 3.57 -2.82 8.80
N LEU A 37 3.36 -2.01 7.76
CA LEU A 37 2.03 -1.72 7.26
C LEU A 37 1.41 -3.00 6.69
N LYS A 38 0.29 -3.41 7.27
CA LYS A 38 -0.46 -4.62 6.89
C LYS A 38 -1.93 -4.49 7.31
N PRO A 39 -2.85 -5.23 6.69
CA PRO A 39 -4.28 -5.23 7.03
C PRO A 39 -4.58 -5.29 8.53
N GLU A 40 -3.85 -6.11 9.28
CA GLU A 40 -4.02 -6.35 10.72
C GLU A 40 -3.66 -5.12 11.56
N ASN A 41 -2.75 -4.29 11.07
CA ASN A 41 -2.29 -3.06 11.74
C ASN A 41 -3.14 -1.84 11.36
N ILE A 42 -4.30 -2.06 10.74
CA ILE A 42 -5.19 -1.01 10.25
C ILE A 42 -6.57 -1.22 10.85
N LEU A 43 -6.95 -0.30 11.74
CA LEU A 43 -8.26 -0.29 12.35
C LEU A 43 -9.19 0.67 11.61
N ILE A 44 -10.40 0.20 11.31
CA ILE A 44 -11.45 1.03 10.73
C ILE A 44 -12.54 1.28 11.78
N SER A 45 -12.95 2.53 11.88
CA SER A 45 -14.05 2.99 12.73
C SER A 45 -14.88 4.05 12.00
N ASN A 46 -16.10 4.30 12.47
CA ASN A 46 -16.93 5.42 11.99
C ASN A 46 -16.16 6.75 12.01
N ASP A 47 -15.21 6.83 12.94
CA ASP A 47 -14.35 7.95 13.21
C ASP A 47 -13.15 8.11 12.29
N GLY A 48 -12.81 7.14 11.43
CA GLY A 48 -11.54 7.15 10.70
C GLY A 48 -10.85 5.80 10.58
N ILE A 49 -9.71 5.79 9.85
CA ILE A 49 -8.68 4.77 10.03
C ILE A 49 -7.73 5.19 11.14
N LYS A 50 -7.24 4.19 11.88
CA LYS A 50 -6.05 4.32 12.71
C LYS A 50 -5.05 3.24 12.32
N ILE A 51 -3.81 3.64 12.10
CA ILE A 51 -2.68 2.71 12.02
C ILE A 51 -2.26 2.40 13.46
N ILE A 52 -2.05 1.12 13.75
CA ILE A 52 -1.61 0.63 15.05
C ILE A 52 -0.28 -0.12 14.92
N ASP A 53 0.31 -0.43 16.07
CA ASP A 53 1.56 -1.19 16.17
C ASP A 53 2.79 -0.52 15.53
N PHE A 54 3.28 0.52 16.21
CA PHE A 54 4.47 1.27 15.81
C PHE A 54 5.79 0.62 16.31
N ALA A 55 5.79 -0.66 16.69
CA ALA A 55 6.96 -1.31 17.27
C ALA A 55 8.17 -1.33 16.32
N LEU A 56 7.92 -1.33 15.01
CA LEU A 56 8.95 -1.34 13.95
C LEU A 56 9.20 0.05 13.34
N CYS A 57 8.54 1.07 13.89
CA CYS A 57 8.59 2.43 13.37
C CYS A 57 9.98 3.06 13.54
N THR A 58 10.41 3.81 12.53
CA THR A 58 11.82 4.16 12.35
C THR A 58 12.03 5.53 11.75
N LYS A 59 13.01 6.28 12.25
CA LYS A 59 13.43 7.55 11.62
C LYS A 59 13.98 7.28 10.23
N ILE A 60 13.50 8.06 9.25
CA ILE A 60 13.93 8.03 7.85
C ILE A 60 15.43 8.34 7.70
N ALA A 61 15.98 9.18 8.59
CA ALA A 61 17.38 9.58 8.54
C ALA A 61 18.40 8.46 8.91
N GLN A 62 17.96 7.29 9.37
CA GLN A 62 18.86 6.16 9.68
C GLN A 62 19.07 5.27 8.45
N GLN A 63 20.32 5.18 7.97
CA GLN A 63 20.68 4.57 6.68
C GLN A 63 20.94 3.05 6.71
N ASP A 64 21.14 2.46 7.90
CA ASP A 64 21.45 1.03 8.03
C ASP A 64 20.31 0.28 8.73
N ARG A 65 19.50 -0.45 7.93
CA ARG A 65 18.29 -1.12 8.41
C ARG A 65 18.20 -2.53 7.87
N LYS A 66 18.17 -3.49 8.79
CA LYS A 66 17.70 -4.84 8.50
C LYS A 66 16.21 -4.80 8.19
N CYS A 67 15.78 -5.57 7.19
CA CYS A 67 14.35 -5.79 7.01
C CYS A 67 13.77 -6.58 8.17
N ILE A 68 12.80 -5.96 8.81
CA ILE A 68 11.99 -6.49 9.90
C ILE A 68 10.53 -6.23 9.54
N GLY A 69 9.66 -7.18 9.89
CA GLY A 69 8.25 -7.13 9.51
C GLY A 69 7.68 -8.52 9.33
N THR A 70 6.40 -8.57 8.97
CA THR A 70 5.68 -9.84 8.78
C THR A 70 6.08 -10.49 7.46
N HIS A 71 6.55 -11.75 7.49
CA HIS A 71 7.19 -12.43 6.36
C HIS A 71 6.41 -12.34 5.02
N GLN A 72 5.09 -12.52 5.07
CA GLN A 72 4.21 -12.49 3.89
C GLN A 72 4.15 -11.11 3.20
N TYR A 73 4.35 -10.03 3.96
CA TYR A 73 4.26 -8.66 3.46
C TYR A 73 5.60 -8.04 3.11
N LEU A 74 6.72 -8.66 3.50
CA LEU A 74 8.05 -8.09 3.31
C LEU A 74 8.27 -7.61 1.87
N PRO A 75 8.70 -6.35 1.65
CA PRO A 75 9.06 -5.86 0.33
C PRO A 75 10.17 -6.71 -0.34
N PRO A 76 10.26 -6.71 -1.68
CA PRO A 76 11.20 -7.56 -2.40
C PRO A 76 12.66 -7.27 -2.08
N GLU A 77 13.01 -6.00 -1.83
CA GLU A 77 14.35 -5.58 -1.42
C GLU A 77 14.81 -6.19 -0.08
N CYS A 78 13.87 -6.62 0.78
CA CYS A 78 14.18 -7.27 2.06
C CYS A 78 14.88 -8.61 1.92
N ARG A 79 14.71 -9.29 0.78
CA ARG A 79 15.35 -10.58 0.52
C ARG A 79 16.75 -10.45 -0.07
N ALA A 80 17.13 -9.27 -0.56
CA ALA A 80 18.32 -9.08 -1.37
C ALA A 80 19.37 -8.13 -0.76
N LYS A 81 18.98 -7.19 0.12
CA LYS A 81 19.87 -6.08 0.57
C LYS A 81 20.06 -6.04 2.08
N GLN A 82 21.23 -5.55 2.50
CA GLN A 82 21.51 -5.20 3.90
C GLN A 82 20.94 -3.83 4.29
N ASN A 83 20.76 -2.91 3.32
CA ASN A 83 20.18 -1.57 3.52
C ASN A 83 18.99 -1.35 2.58
N ILE A 84 17.88 -0.89 3.15
CA ILE A 84 16.61 -0.63 2.46
C ILE A 84 16.24 0.85 2.52
N ASP A 85 15.58 1.32 1.46
CA ASP A 85 14.87 2.60 1.51
C ASP A 85 13.53 2.37 2.21
N VAL A 86 13.47 2.73 3.49
CA VAL A 86 12.29 2.51 4.34
C VAL A 86 11.03 3.20 3.82
N ILE A 87 11.17 4.33 3.10
CA ILE A 87 10.04 5.01 2.48
C ILE A 87 9.51 4.16 1.33
N LYS A 88 10.40 3.70 0.44
CA LYS A 88 9.99 2.84 -0.68
C LYS A 88 9.40 1.53 -0.19
N SER A 89 9.91 0.97 0.90
CA SER A 89 9.36 -0.23 1.53
C SER A 89 7.93 0.00 2.05
N ASP A 90 7.67 1.11 2.74
CA ASP A 90 6.31 1.45 3.20
C ASP A 90 5.35 1.69 2.02
N LEU A 91 5.80 2.29 0.92
CA LEU A 91 4.97 2.47 -0.28
C LEU A 91 4.59 1.14 -0.92
N PHE A 92 5.50 0.17 -0.93
CA PHE A 92 5.19 -1.18 -1.39
C PHE A 92 4.10 -1.82 -0.54
N LEU A 93 4.26 -1.77 0.79
CA LEU A 93 3.28 -2.28 1.75
C LEU A 93 1.92 -1.60 1.60
N ALA A 94 1.91 -0.28 1.41
CA ALA A 94 0.70 0.49 1.14
C ALA A 94 0.01 0.03 -0.17
N GLY A 95 0.78 -0.32 -1.20
CA GLY A 95 0.26 -0.93 -2.43
C GLY A 95 -0.39 -2.30 -2.20
N VAL A 96 0.21 -3.15 -1.37
CA VAL A 96 -0.36 -4.46 -1.00
C VAL A 96 -1.67 -4.28 -0.24
N VAL A 97 -1.67 -3.40 0.77
CA VAL A 97 -2.88 -3.06 1.55
C VAL A 97 -3.97 -2.49 0.63
N LEU A 98 -3.62 -1.57 -0.27
CA LEU A 98 -4.57 -1.00 -1.24
C LEU A 98 -5.23 -2.09 -2.08
N PHE A 99 -4.42 -3.01 -2.60
CA PHE A 99 -4.91 -4.10 -3.42
C PHE A 99 -5.90 -4.98 -2.63
N ILE A 100 -5.55 -5.33 -1.39
CA ILE A 100 -6.41 -6.11 -0.49
C ILE A 100 -7.72 -5.38 -0.20
N MET A 101 -7.66 -4.09 0.10
CA MET A 101 -8.87 -3.29 0.35
C MET A 101 -9.78 -3.22 -0.87
N TYR A 102 -9.19 -3.05 -2.07
CA TYR A 102 -9.96 -2.88 -3.30
C TYR A 102 -10.57 -4.20 -3.80
N ILE A 103 -9.87 -5.32 -3.61
CA ILE A 103 -10.21 -6.60 -4.24
C ILE A 103 -10.74 -7.61 -3.23
N GLY A 104 -10.41 -7.47 -1.95
CA GLY A 104 -10.74 -8.43 -0.89
C GLY A 104 -9.78 -9.59 -0.75
N CYS A 105 -8.69 -9.61 -1.52
CA CYS A 105 -7.65 -10.62 -1.43
C CYS A 105 -6.27 -10.03 -1.78
N PRO A 106 -5.17 -10.67 -1.34
CA PRO A 106 -3.83 -10.13 -1.59
C PRO A 106 -3.39 -10.31 -3.06
N PRO A 107 -2.47 -9.44 -3.55
CA PRO A 107 -1.94 -9.53 -4.92
C PRO A 107 -1.08 -10.78 -5.14
N PHE A 108 -0.51 -11.31 -4.07
CA PHE A 108 0.33 -12.52 -4.00
C PHE A 108 0.37 -12.98 -2.52
N GLN A 109 0.79 -14.21 -2.25
CA GLN A 109 0.93 -14.72 -0.88
C GLN A 109 2.18 -14.18 -0.20
N CYS A 110 3.27 -14.06 -0.94
CA CYS A 110 4.50 -13.43 -0.48
C CYS A 110 5.36 -13.00 -1.67
N THR A 111 6.37 -12.17 -1.41
CA THR A 111 7.34 -11.72 -2.43
C THR A 111 8.46 -12.77 -2.64
N ASP A 112 8.08 -14.04 -2.75
CA ASP A 112 8.94 -15.16 -3.12
C ASP A 112 8.83 -15.46 -4.61
N SER A 113 9.94 -15.82 -5.27
CA SER A 113 9.92 -16.14 -6.69
C SER A 113 9.14 -17.42 -7.02
N GLU A 114 8.86 -18.28 -6.03
CA GLU A 114 7.95 -19.42 -6.18
C GLU A 114 6.46 -19.02 -6.23
N ASP A 115 6.10 -17.82 -5.76
CA ASP A 115 4.76 -17.28 -5.89
C ASP A 115 4.47 -16.89 -7.35
N THR A 116 3.46 -17.53 -7.93
CA THR A 116 3.11 -17.38 -9.35
C THR A 116 2.62 -15.96 -9.69
N LEU A 117 1.92 -15.27 -8.78
CA LEU A 117 1.42 -13.92 -9.06
C LEU A 117 2.52 -12.88 -8.89
N TYR A 118 3.34 -13.03 -7.85
CA TYR A 118 4.49 -12.14 -7.66
C TYR A 118 5.53 -12.31 -8.78
N SER A 119 5.78 -13.54 -9.26
CA SER A 119 6.68 -13.75 -10.40
C SER A 119 6.20 -13.08 -11.69
N MET A 120 4.88 -12.99 -11.93
CA MET A 120 4.33 -12.19 -13.04
C MET A 120 4.67 -10.71 -12.89
N ILE A 121 4.50 -10.13 -11.69
CA ILE A 121 4.87 -8.73 -11.41
C ILE A 121 6.37 -8.52 -11.66
N LYS A 122 7.21 -9.38 -11.09
CA LYS A 122 8.68 -9.33 -11.21
C LYS A 122 9.15 -9.45 -12.66
N ALA A 123 8.48 -10.26 -13.47
CA ALA A 123 8.77 -10.45 -14.89
C ALA A 123 8.15 -9.37 -15.80
N GLY A 124 7.34 -8.44 -15.25
CA GLY A 124 6.64 -7.43 -16.03
C GLY A 124 5.45 -7.98 -16.85
N GLU A 125 4.95 -9.17 -16.53
CA GLU A 125 3.83 -9.83 -17.19
C GLU A 125 2.47 -9.28 -16.71
N LYS A 126 2.30 -7.96 -16.80
CA LYS A 126 1.15 -7.21 -16.27
C LYS A 126 -0.19 -7.73 -16.77
N ASP A 127 -0.30 -8.07 -18.05
CA ASP A 127 -1.55 -8.57 -18.64
C ASP A 127 -1.96 -9.92 -18.04
N LYS A 128 -1.00 -10.81 -17.75
CA LYS A 128 -1.29 -12.08 -17.08
C LYS A 128 -1.71 -11.87 -15.63
N PHE A 129 -1.00 -10.99 -14.92
CA PHE A 129 -1.32 -10.62 -13.55
C PHE A 129 -2.75 -10.09 -13.45
N TRP A 130 -3.11 -9.07 -14.24
CA TRP A 130 -4.46 -8.50 -14.22
C TRP A 130 -5.51 -9.49 -14.73
N GLY A 131 -5.21 -10.25 -15.78
CA GLY A 131 -6.12 -11.27 -16.32
C GLY A 131 -6.52 -12.31 -15.28
N PHE A 132 -5.63 -12.65 -14.33
CA PHE A 132 -5.95 -13.55 -13.22
C PHE A 132 -7.05 -13.00 -12.29
N PHE A 133 -7.07 -11.70 -12.04
CA PHE A 133 -8.08 -11.06 -11.18
C PHE A 133 -9.34 -10.68 -11.95
N GLU A 134 -9.20 -10.27 -13.22
CA GLU A 134 -10.31 -9.83 -14.07
C GLU A 134 -11.28 -10.95 -14.44
N ARG A 135 -10.81 -12.20 -14.60
CA ARG A 135 -11.65 -13.37 -14.94
C ARG A 135 -12.84 -13.63 -14.00
N ARG A 136 -12.85 -13.04 -12.80
CA ARG A 136 -13.92 -13.20 -11.79
C ARG A 136 -14.63 -11.87 -11.49
N ARG A 137 -14.46 -10.86 -12.34
CA ARG A 137 -14.97 -9.51 -12.13
C ARG A 137 -15.72 -9.02 -13.36
N PRO A 138 -16.61 -8.02 -13.20
CA PRO A 138 -17.22 -7.34 -14.33
C PRO A 138 -16.18 -6.69 -15.25
N ASP A 139 -16.56 -6.47 -16.51
CA ASP A 139 -15.72 -5.75 -17.46
C ASP A 139 -15.34 -4.36 -16.91
N LYS A 140 -14.07 -3.98 -17.12
CA LYS A 140 -13.50 -2.70 -16.67
C LYS A 140 -13.61 -2.48 -15.15
N PHE A 141 -13.70 -3.54 -14.35
CA PHE A 141 -13.66 -3.45 -12.89
C PHE A 141 -12.43 -2.68 -12.40
N PHE A 142 -11.26 -2.90 -13.04
CA PHE A 142 -10.07 -2.09 -12.82
C PHE A 142 -9.95 -1.00 -13.88
N SER A 143 -9.89 0.26 -13.47
CA SER A 143 -9.52 1.34 -14.40
C SER A 143 -8.02 1.25 -14.73
N GLN A 144 -7.63 1.76 -15.90
CA GLN A 144 -6.22 1.79 -16.31
C GLN A 144 -5.36 2.60 -15.32
N ASP A 145 -5.91 3.68 -14.76
CA ASP A 145 -5.21 4.51 -13.78
C ASP A 145 -4.98 3.78 -12.46
N PHE A 146 -5.94 2.95 -12.02
CA PHE A 146 -5.77 2.09 -10.85
C PHE A 146 -4.67 1.05 -11.08
N LYS A 147 -4.69 0.39 -12.25
CA LYS A 147 -3.65 -0.57 -12.63
C LYS A 147 -2.27 0.08 -12.60
N THR A 148 -2.16 1.27 -13.19
CA THR A 148 -0.92 2.07 -13.22
C THR A 148 -0.42 2.41 -11.82
N LEU A 149 -1.33 2.76 -10.89
CA LEU A 149 -0.97 3.03 -9.49
C LEU A 149 -0.43 1.77 -8.79
N ILE A 150 -1.16 0.65 -8.88
CA ILE A 150 -0.76 -0.63 -8.27
C ILE A 150 0.57 -1.11 -8.81
N GLU A 151 0.75 -1.10 -10.13
CA GLU A 151 2.01 -1.50 -10.77
C GLU A 151 3.18 -0.63 -10.32
N GLY A 152 2.96 0.68 -10.17
CA GLY A 152 3.99 1.59 -9.68
C GLY A 152 4.36 1.37 -8.21
N LEU A 153 3.39 1.04 -7.36
CA LEU A 153 3.63 0.75 -5.93
C LEU A 153 4.26 -0.63 -5.71
N LEU A 154 3.84 -1.63 -6.48
CA LEU A 154 4.33 -3.02 -6.40
C LEU A 154 5.56 -3.29 -7.29
N GLU A 155 6.19 -2.24 -7.80
CA GLU A 155 7.42 -2.34 -8.58
C GLU A 155 8.54 -3.03 -7.77
N PHE A 156 9.19 -4.00 -8.43
CA PHE A 156 10.22 -4.84 -7.85
C PHE A 156 11.46 -4.02 -7.48
N ASP A 157 11.91 -3.15 -8.39
CA ASP A 157 13.06 -2.28 -8.13
C ASP A 157 12.62 -1.04 -7.32
N PRO A 158 13.03 -0.88 -6.04
CA PRO A 158 12.62 0.26 -5.22
C PRO A 158 13.00 1.62 -5.83
N ASN A 159 14.01 1.68 -6.71
CA ASN A 159 14.40 2.91 -7.39
C ASN A 159 13.41 3.30 -8.51
N LYS A 160 12.74 2.33 -9.12
CA LYS A 160 11.70 2.53 -10.14
C LYS A 160 10.31 2.66 -9.52
N ARG A 161 10.16 2.18 -8.29
CA ARG A 161 8.91 2.25 -7.53
C ARG A 161 8.41 3.67 -7.40
N MET A 162 7.12 3.86 -7.61
CA MET A 162 6.46 5.15 -7.63
C MET A 162 6.70 5.87 -6.30
N GLY A 163 7.21 7.11 -6.35
CA GLY A 163 7.35 7.99 -5.19
C GLY A 163 6.11 8.85 -4.97
N HIS A 164 6.11 9.59 -3.86
CA HIS A 164 5.02 10.47 -3.43
C HIS A 164 4.51 11.41 -4.53
N GLU A 165 5.42 12.13 -5.19
CA GLU A 165 5.08 13.08 -6.24
C GLU A 165 4.44 12.43 -7.48
N GLN A 166 4.83 11.19 -7.79
CA GLN A 166 4.25 10.44 -8.89
C GLN A 166 2.87 9.90 -8.51
N ILE A 167 2.70 9.42 -7.28
CA ILE A 167 1.40 8.95 -6.75
C ILE A 167 0.39 10.10 -6.77
N LYS A 168 0.77 11.30 -6.30
CA LYS A 168 -0.10 12.49 -6.31
C LYS A 168 -0.56 12.93 -7.71
N LYS A 169 0.20 12.56 -8.75
CA LYS A 169 -0.11 12.85 -10.15
C LYS A 169 -0.93 11.74 -10.83
N ASN A 170 -1.08 10.58 -10.19
CA ASN A 170 -1.89 9.51 -10.74
C ASN A 170 -3.37 9.91 -10.74
N PHE A 171 -4.07 9.70 -11.86
CA PHE A 171 -5.43 10.16 -12.03
C PHE A 171 -6.43 9.45 -11.11
N TRP A 172 -6.23 8.14 -10.87
CA TRP A 172 -7.06 7.42 -9.91
C TRP A 172 -6.85 7.95 -8.49
N PHE A 173 -5.61 8.29 -8.12
CA PHE A 173 -5.34 8.98 -6.85
C PHE A 173 -6.10 10.32 -6.78
N GLN A 174 -5.93 11.21 -7.76
CA GLN A 174 -6.57 12.54 -7.76
C GLN A 174 -8.10 12.51 -7.71
N GLN A 175 -8.73 11.59 -8.44
CA GLN A 175 -10.19 11.49 -8.46
C GLN A 175 -10.79 11.00 -7.14
N ASN A 176 -10.02 10.25 -6.37
CA ASN A 176 -10.53 9.65 -5.16
C ASN A 176 -10.06 10.42 -3.91
N VAL A 177 -8.92 11.12 -3.97
CA VAL A 177 -8.24 11.77 -2.83
C VAL A 177 -8.57 13.26 -2.73
N ASP A 178 -9.20 13.64 -1.62
CA ASP A 178 -9.22 15.01 -1.13
C ASP A 178 -8.11 15.20 -0.08
N GLU A 179 -6.98 15.76 -0.51
CA GLU A 179 -5.80 15.95 0.35
C GLU A 179 -6.10 16.91 1.52
N GLU A 180 -6.90 17.95 1.30
CA GLU A 180 -7.22 18.93 2.36
C GLU A 180 -8.10 18.30 3.44
N ALA A 181 -9.13 17.55 3.04
CA ALA A 181 -9.98 16.84 3.98
C ALA A 181 -9.19 15.81 4.81
N VAL A 182 -8.21 15.14 4.21
CA VAL A 182 -7.32 14.20 4.91
C VAL A 182 -6.42 14.93 5.92
N ILE A 183 -5.79 16.04 5.53
CA ILE A 183 -4.94 16.84 6.43
C ILE A 183 -5.75 17.37 7.62
N GLN A 184 -6.93 17.94 7.35
CA GLN A 184 -7.80 18.46 8.40
C GLN A 184 -8.21 17.37 9.39
N PHE A 185 -8.53 16.18 8.88
CA PHE A 185 -8.88 15.04 9.71
C PHE A 185 -7.72 14.57 10.61
N ILE A 186 -6.49 14.50 10.08
CA ILE A 186 -5.28 14.13 10.85
C ILE A 186 -5.00 15.17 11.95
N THR A 187 -5.06 16.45 11.59
CA THR A 187 -4.68 17.55 12.48
C THR A 187 -5.69 17.81 13.60
N GLN A 188 -6.99 17.58 13.36
CA GLN A 188 -8.04 17.74 14.37
C GLN A 188 -8.06 16.61 15.42
N LYS A 189 -7.59 15.39 15.09
CA LYS A 189 -7.56 14.25 16.02
C LYS A 189 -6.21 14.03 16.73
N GLY A 190 -5.23 14.91 16.47
CA GLY A 190 -3.93 14.92 17.15
C GLY A 190 -3.88 15.73 18.45
N GLN A 191 -5.03 16.23 18.93
CA GLN A 191 -5.20 16.88 20.24
C GLN A 191 -5.91 15.96 21.23
#